data_AF-A0A2V6FSZ1-F1
#
_entry.id   AF-A0A2V6FSZ1-F1
#
_cell.length_a   1.000
_cell.length_b   1.000
_cell.length_c   1.000
_cell.angle_alpha   90.00
_cell.angle_beta   90.00
_cell.angle_gamma   90.00
#
_symmetry.space_group_name_H-M   'P 1'
#
loop_
_entity.id
_entity.type
_entity.pdbx_description
1 polymer ?
#
loop_
_entity_poly.entity_id
_entity_poly.type
_entity_poly.pdbx_seq_one_letter_code
_entity_poly.pdbx_strand_id
1 'polypeptide(L)'
;MNILFIHAHFDDYEFNAAGTFELWKRKLGDRLRAKVIVCTDGKAGHHFRTREETGAIRLQEQLASAKIGGYGFELLRYPDGRVPREACLDVTTDLLAGLWKAIREFEPDYLFCPPLPGDALAGIHVDHVAVAEAVRKVAYMINVPHAFTPEFPADETKSRPCKVPVILNVYDGYMIGANSFDFAVDVEEVFPRICEMAWCHQTQIAEWLPWVGRHDMKPPASFEEWRKVLRGRFDRRTRELGVKTNHVIEVFTVTAWGEVPSFKQLADDFPKMIPGASNLSRLKKRLAAWHGVSSCYWQLTTSRCSMRRDAVNRISATFWVAGRLLILKYLAKQLEGLDGV
;
A
#
# COMPACT_ATOMS: atom_id res chain seq x y z
N MET A 1 -12.07 11.30 10.66
CA MET A 1 -11.09 10.82 9.67
C MET A 1 -10.51 9.52 10.17
N ASN A 2 -10.55 8.48 9.35
CA ASN A 2 -10.00 7.16 9.64
C ASN A 2 -8.72 6.99 8.82
N ILE A 3 -7.60 6.68 9.48
CA ILE A 3 -6.32 6.46 8.80
C ILE A 3 -5.78 5.09 9.15
N LEU A 4 -5.36 4.35 8.13
CA LEU A 4 -4.89 2.98 8.26
C LEU A 4 -3.49 2.85 7.67
N PHE A 5 -2.56 2.27 8.44
CA PHE A 5 -1.27 1.85 7.93
C PHE A 5 -1.23 0.33 7.87
N ILE A 6 -0.92 -0.25 6.72
CA ILE A 6 -0.75 -1.70 6.52
C ILE A 6 0.67 -1.96 6.07
N HIS A 7 1.41 -2.79 6.80
CA HIS A 7 2.78 -3.14 6.42
C HIS A 7 3.17 -4.55 6.86
N ALA A 8 4.33 -5.01 6.40
CA ALA A 8 4.82 -6.36 6.65
C ALA A 8 5.23 -6.60 8.10
N HIS A 9 6.00 -5.69 8.71
CA HIS A 9 6.70 -5.90 9.98
C HIS A 9 6.36 -4.84 11.03
N PHE A 10 6.77 -5.12 12.27
CA PHE A 10 6.38 -4.38 13.46
C PHE A 10 7.04 -2.98 13.61
N ASP A 11 8.11 -2.68 12.88
CA ASP A 11 8.84 -1.40 12.98
C ASP A 11 8.60 -0.45 11.80
N ASP A 12 7.93 -0.95 10.76
CA ASP A 12 7.78 -0.23 9.50
C ASP A 12 6.96 1.06 9.62
N TYR A 13 5.94 1.07 10.47
CA TYR A 13 5.08 2.25 10.66
C TYR A 13 5.87 3.41 11.25
N GLU A 14 6.62 3.14 12.33
CA GLU A 14 7.44 4.10 13.04
C GLU A 14 8.51 4.74 12.16
N PHE A 15 9.06 3.99 11.19
CA PHE A 15 10.08 4.53 10.28
C PHE A 15 9.52 5.28 9.08
N ASN A 16 8.24 5.16 8.75
CA ASN A 16 7.73 5.62 7.46
C ASN A 16 6.57 6.61 7.52
N ALA A 17 5.70 6.56 8.53
CA ALA A 17 4.49 7.41 8.56
C ALA A 17 4.06 7.91 9.95
N ALA A 18 4.73 7.48 11.02
CA ALA A 18 4.28 7.77 12.38
C ALA A 18 4.30 9.27 12.73
N GLY A 19 5.16 10.06 12.10
CA GLY A 19 5.17 11.52 12.23
C GLY A 19 3.90 12.15 11.67
N THR A 20 3.52 11.80 10.45
CA THR A 20 2.30 12.32 9.79
C THR A 20 1.05 11.94 10.58
N PHE A 21 1.00 10.72 11.11
CA PHE A 21 -0.10 10.28 11.98
C PHE A 21 -0.16 11.09 13.27
N GLU A 22 0.97 11.37 13.91
CA GLU A 22 1.04 12.23 15.11
C GLU A 22 0.60 13.67 14.79
N LEU A 23 0.98 14.24 13.64
CA LEU A 23 0.52 15.56 13.21
C LEU A 23 -1.01 15.60 13.02
N TRP A 24 -1.58 14.57 12.38
CA TRP A 24 -3.03 14.45 12.27
C TRP A 24 -3.71 14.31 13.62
N LYS A 25 -3.13 13.55 14.55
CA LYS A 25 -3.65 13.41 15.91
C LYS A 25 -3.73 14.76 16.61
N ARG A 26 -2.67 15.56 16.54
CA ARG A 26 -2.62 16.92 17.10
C ARG A 26 -3.63 17.87 16.44
N LYS A 27 -3.82 17.78 15.12
CA LYS A 27 -4.74 18.64 14.34
C LYS A 27 -6.21 18.29 14.56
N LEU A 28 -6.54 16.99 14.64
CA LEU A 28 -7.92 16.51 14.59
C LEU A 28 -8.48 16.05 15.95
N GLY A 29 -7.61 15.69 16.91
CA GLY A 29 -8.01 15.18 18.21
C GLY A 29 -8.91 13.95 18.09
N ASP A 30 -10.00 13.91 18.86
CA ASP A 30 -10.96 12.80 18.92
C ASP A 30 -11.68 12.52 17.58
N ARG A 31 -11.57 13.43 16.60
CA ARG A 31 -12.11 13.22 15.25
C ARG A 31 -11.23 12.29 14.41
N LEU A 32 -10.04 11.93 14.88
CA LEU A 32 -9.15 10.97 14.23
C LEU A 32 -9.28 9.57 14.85
N ARG A 33 -9.44 8.57 14.00
CA ARG A 33 -9.26 7.17 14.35
C ARG A 33 -8.08 6.62 13.54
N ALA A 34 -7.02 6.22 14.22
CA ALA A 34 -5.83 5.64 13.58
C ALA A 34 -5.72 4.15 13.89
N LYS A 35 -5.34 3.35 12.88
CA LYS A 35 -5.02 1.93 13.06
C LYS A 35 -3.74 1.57 12.30
N VAL A 36 -2.94 0.67 12.87
CA VAL A 36 -1.80 0.01 12.23
C VAL A 36 -2.10 -1.49 12.16
N ILE A 37 -1.97 -2.08 10.98
CA ILE A 37 -2.04 -3.51 10.74
C ILE A 37 -0.66 -4.01 10.31
N VAL A 38 -0.13 -4.98 11.06
CA VAL A 38 1.09 -5.70 10.69
C VAL A 38 0.69 -7.04 10.07
N CYS A 39 1.26 -7.36 8.92
CA CYS A 39 0.85 -8.51 8.12
C CYS A 39 1.55 -9.81 8.53
N THR A 40 2.72 -9.78 9.16
CA THR A 40 3.50 -10.99 9.45
C THR A 40 3.75 -11.22 10.93
N ASP A 41 4.09 -12.46 11.29
CA ASP A 41 4.35 -12.89 12.67
C ASP A 41 5.61 -12.30 13.31
N GLY A 42 6.49 -11.66 12.52
CA GLY A 42 7.73 -11.05 12.97
C GLY A 42 8.70 -12.01 13.66
N LYS A 43 8.61 -13.32 13.39
CA LYS A 43 9.38 -14.34 14.11
C LYS A 43 10.75 -14.68 13.52
N ALA A 44 11.06 -14.22 12.32
CA ALA A 44 12.23 -14.62 11.55
C ALA A 44 13.43 -13.69 11.73
N GLY A 45 13.20 -12.38 11.95
CA GLY A 45 14.26 -11.37 12.03
C GLY A 45 15.07 -11.39 13.33
N HIS A 46 15.75 -12.50 13.66
CA HIS A 46 16.60 -12.57 14.84
C HIS A 46 17.75 -13.57 14.74
N HIS A 47 18.87 -13.30 15.45
CA HIS A 47 20.12 -14.06 15.29
C HIS A 47 20.42 -15.07 16.42
N PHE A 48 19.83 -14.92 17.62
CA PHE A 48 20.08 -15.85 18.74
C PHE A 48 18.85 -16.29 19.54
N ARG A 49 17.72 -15.61 19.39
CA ARG A 49 16.45 -15.95 20.06
C ARG A 49 15.69 -16.97 19.23
N THR A 50 14.83 -17.73 19.90
CA THR A 50 13.89 -18.59 19.18
C THR A 50 12.85 -17.76 18.42
N ARG A 51 12.17 -18.39 17.47
CA ARG A 51 11.11 -17.77 16.68
C ARG A 51 9.95 -17.31 17.57
N GLU A 52 9.54 -18.16 18.50
CA GLU A 52 8.44 -17.94 19.43
C GLU A 52 8.72 -16.75 20.36
N GLU A 53 9.91 -16.71 20.96
CA GLU A 53 10.34 -15.60 21.80
C GLU A 53 10.40 -14.29 21.02
N THR A 54 10.96 -14.31 19.80
CA THR A 54 11.08 -13.13 18.94
C THR A 54 9.71 -12.52 18.64
N GLY A 55 8.75 -13.35 18.18
CA GLY A 55 7.40 -12.87 17.88
C GLY A 55 6.65 -12.38 19.12
N ALA A 56 6.79 -13.07 20.26
CA ALA A 56 6.15 -12.66 21.50
C ALA A 56 6.65 -11.30 21.98
N ILE A 57 7.97 -11.05 21.93
CA ILE A 57 8.55 -9.77 22.34
C ILE A 57 8.16 -8.67 21.36
N ARG A 58 8.31 -8.86 20.05
CA ARG A 58 7.95 -7.84 19.04
C ARG A 58 6.48 -7.44 19.09
N LEU A 59 5.59 -8.38 19.43
CA LEU A 59 4.18 -8.07 19.70
C LEU A 59 4.03 -7.10 20.88
N GLN A 60 4.73 -7.34 21.99
CA GLN A 60 4.71 -6.43 23.14
C GLN A 60 5.33 -5.06 22.83
N GLU A 61 6.42 -5.04 22.05
CA GLU A 61 7.07 -3.81 21.61
C GLU A 61 6.12 -2.94 20.78
N GLN A 62 5.41 -3.53 19.82
CA GLN A 62 4.42 -2.81 19.02
C GLN A 62 3.23 -2.34 19.87
N LEU A 63 2.74 -3.14 20.81
CA LEU A 63 1.67 -2.72 21.72
C LEU A 63 2.11 -1.52 22.58
N ALA A 64 3.37 -1.49 23.02
CA ALA A 64 3.93 -0.34 23.73
C ALA A 64 4.01 0.89 22.81
N SER A 65 4.47 0.71 21.57
CA SER A 65 4.47 1.78 20.57
C SER A 65 3.06 2.31 20.29
N ALA A 66 2.07 1.43 20.14
CA ALA A 66 0.66 1.79 19.94
C ALA A 66 0.09 2.61 21.09
N LYS A 67 0.45 2.28 22.33
CA LYS A 67 0.09 3.06 23.52
C LYS A 67 0.71 4.46 23.49
N ILE A 68 1.95 4.60 23.04
CA ILE A 68 2.61 5.90 22.85
C ILE A 68 1.94 6.66 21.68
N GLY A 69 1.79 6.05 20.51
CA GLY A 69 1.18 6.70 19.36
C GLY A 69 -0.29 7.05 19.54
N GLY A 70 -1.02 6.33 20.40
CA GLY A 70 -2.47 6.48 20.58
C GLY A 70 -3.24 5.96 19.36
N TYR A 71 -2.76 4.87 18.75
CA TYR A 71 -3.40 4.21 17.61
C TYR A 71 -3.86 2.79 17.97
N GLY A 72 -4.86 2.28 17.27
CA GLY A 72 -5.24 0.88 17.37
C GLY A 72 -4.21 -0.01 16.65
N PHE A 73 -3.79 -1.10 17.27
CA PHE A 73 -2.92 -2.08 16.63
C PHE A 73 -3.67 -3.37 16.37
N GLU A 74 -3.41 -3.99 15.22
CA GLU A 74 -3.94 -5.30 14.84
C GLU A 74 -2.88 -6.11 14.10
N LEU A 75 -2.75 -7.39 14.47
CA LEU A 75 -1.94 -8.35 13.72
C LEU A 75 -2.86 -9.07 12.74
N LEU A 76 -2.57 -9.00 11.45
CA LEU A 76 -3.40 -9.56 10.39
C LEU A 76 -3.64 -11.06 10.62
N ARG A 77 -4.87 -11.49 10.32
CA ARG A 77 -5.28 -12.88 10.42
C ARG A 77 -5.83 -13.36 9.08
N TYR A 78 -5.41 -14.56 8.69
CA TYR A 78 -6.06 -15.34 7.66
C TYR A 78 -7.47 -15.76 8.09
N PRO A 79 -8.32 -16.24 7.16
CA PRO A 79 -9.66 -16.72 7.48
C PRO A 79 -9.69 -17.79 8.57
N ASP A 80 -8.66 -18.63 8.65
CA ASP A 80 -8.49 -19.68 9.67
C ASP A 80 -7.86 -19.19 10.99
N GLY A 81 -7.59 -17.89 11.12
CA GLY A 81 -7.01 -17.28 12.32
C GLY A 81 -5.48 -17.36 12.42
N ARG A 82 -4.78 -18.00 11.47
CA ARG A 82 -3.32 -17.97 11.44
C ARG A 82 -2.79 -16.58 11.08
N VAL A 83 -1.59 -16.27 11.56
CA VAL A 83 -0.83 -15.08 11.13
C VAL A 83 0.07 -15.48 9.97
N PRO A 84 0.18 -14.68 8.92
CA PRO A 84 1.16 -14.90 7.86
C PRO A 84 2.60 -14.94 8.41
N ARG A 85 3.45 -15.79 7.83
CA ARG A 85 4.82 -15.99 8.31
C ARG A 85 5.78 -14.97 7.69
N GLU A 86 6.62 -14.33 8.50
CA GLU A 86 7.68 -13.42 8.03
C GLU A 86 8.69 -14.15 7.12
N ALA A 87 9.27 -13.39 6.18
CA ALA A 87 10.30 -13.74 5.18
C ALA A 87 9.84 -14.67 4.04
N CYS A 88 8.55 -14.98 3.96
CA CYS A 88 7.99 -15.88 2.95
C CYS A 88 6.51 -15.56 2.68
N LEU A 89 6.14 -14.28 2.84
CA LEU A 89 4.78 -13.86 2.55
C LEU A 89 4.55 -13.90 1.03
N ASP A 90 3.57 -14.69 0.61
CA ASP A 90 3.11 -14.77 -0.77
C ASP A 90 1.70 -14.20 -0.92
N VAL A 91 1.38 -13.71 -2.12
CA VAL A 91 0.05 -13.20 -2.44
C VAL A 91 -0.91 -14.36 -2.70
N THR A 92 -1.60 -14.78 -1.65
CA THR A 92 -2.59 -15.86 -1.64
C THR A 92 -4.01 -15.33 -1.46
N THR A 93 -5.02 -16.17 -1.74
CA THR A 93 -6.42 -15.82 -1.45
C THR A 93 -6.63 -15.49 0.03
N ASP A 94 -6.00 -16.22 0.95
CA ASP A 94 -6.10 -15.96 2.40
C ASP A 94 -5.56 -14.58 2.78
N LEU A 95 -4.44 -14.15 2.18
CA LEU A 95 -3.87 -12.82 2.40
C LEU A 95 -4.81 -11.73 1.86
N LEU A 96 -5.32 -11.92 0.65
CA LEU A 96 -6.26 -10.98 0.03
C LEU A 96 -7.56 -10.87 0.83
N ALA A 97 -8.11 -12.00 1.28
CA ALA A 97 -9.31 -12.05 2.10
C ALA A 97 -9.11 -11.36 3.45
N GLY A 98 -8.02 -11.66 4.15
CA GLY A 98 -7.70 -11.04 5.44
C GLY A 98 -7.59 -9.52 5.33
N LEU A 99 -6.85 -9.03 4.32
CA LEU A 99 -6.74 -7.59 4.05
C LEU A 99 -8.08 -6.98 3.68
N TRP A 100 -8.85 -7.61 2.80
CA TRP A 100 -10.18 -7.16 2.39
C TRP A 100 -11.08 -6.96 3.60
N LYS A 101 -11.12 -7.94 4.51
CA LYS A 101 -11.93 -7.89 5.71
C LYS A 101 -11.47 -6.77 6.64
N ALA A 102 -10.19 -6.72 6.97
CA ALA A 102 -9.66 -5.73 7.90
C ALA A 102 -9.84 -4.29 7.40
N ILE A 103 -9.67 -4.05 6.09
CA ILE A 103 -9.90 -2.74 5.47
C ILE A 103 -11.38 -2.38 5.52
N ARG A 104 -12.29 -3.32 5.18
CA ARG A 104 -13.75 -3.07 5.20
C ARG A 104 -14.32 -2.89 6.61
N GLU A 105 -13.74 -3.52 7.62
CA GLU A 105 -14.15 -3.31 9.02
C GLU A 105 -13.68 -1.96 9.57
N PHE A 106 -12.55 -1.45 9.07
CA PHE A 106 -12.01 -0.17 9.52
C PHE A 106 -12.55 1.04 8.72
N GLU A 107 -12.86 0.85 7.44
CA GLU A 107 -13.27 1.88 6.48
C GLU A 107 -12.38 3.14 6.51
N PRO A 108 -11.10 3.03 6.11
CA PRO A 108 -10.19 4.17 6.11
C PRO A 108 -10.57 5.23 5.07
N ASP A 109 -10.31 6.50 5.40
CA ASP A 109 -10.23 7.59 4.43
C ASP A 109 -8.91 7.51 3.65
N TYR A 110 -7.82 7.22 4.37
CA TYR A 110 -6.47 7.03 3.83
C TYR A 110 -5.89 5.69 4.29
N LEU A 111 -5.32 4.96 3.33
CA LEU A 111 -4.57 3.72 3.56
C LEU A 111 -3.14 3.89 3.09
N PHE A 112 -2.18 3.59 3.97
CA PHE A 112 -0.75 3.65 3.71
C PHE A 112 -0.18 2.24 3.62
N CYS A 113 0.66 1.97 2.62
CA CYS A 113 1.28 0.66 2.42
C CYS A 113 2.65 0.79 1.72
N PRO A 114 3.50 -0.24 1.72
CA PRO A 114 4.77 -0.22 0.97
C PRO A 114 4.54 -0.01 -0.54
N PRO A 115 5.55 0.51 -1.27
CA PRO A 115 5.51 0.67 -2.72
C PRO A 115 5.78 -0.64 -3.47
N LEU A 116 5.45 -0.67 -4.76
CA LEU A 116 5.94 -1.70 -5.68
C LEU A 116 7.29 -1.27 -6.28
N PRO A 117 8.25 -2.20 -6.48
CA PRO A 117 9.51 -1.90 -7.15
C PRO A 117 9.27 -1.54 -8.62
N GLY A 118 9.71 -0.34 -9.00
CA GLY A 118 9.67 0.12 -10.40
C GLY A 118 10.95 -0.19 -11.19
N ASP A 119 12.05 -0.47 -10.49
CA ASP A 119 13.35 -0.81 -11.06
C ASP A 119 13.68 -2.27 -10.69
N ALA A 120 13.93 -3.09 -11.70
CA ALA A 120 14.26 -4.51 -11.53
C ALA A 120 15.66 -4.73 -10.92
N LEU A 121 16.52 -3.71 -10.90
CA LEU A 121 17.85 -3.76 -10.29
C LEU A 121 17.85 -3.36 -8.81
N ALA A 122 16.72 -2.83 -8.31
CA ALA A 122 16.60 -2.44 -6.91
C ALA A 122 16.56 -3.65 -5.98
N GLY A 123 17.15 -3.50 -4.79
CA GLY A 123 16.90 -4.43 -3.69
C GLY A 123 15.43 -4.41 -3.27
N ILE A 124 14.96 -5.51 -2.68
CA ILE A 124 13.60 -5.63 -2.16
C ILE A 124 13.59 -6.39 -0.84
N HIS A 125 12.58 -6.12 -0.01
CA HIS A 125 12.12 -7.08 0.99
C HIS A 125 10.89 -7.80 0.44
N VAL A 126 10.94 -9.13 0.33
CA VAL A 126 9.87 -9.93 -0.30
C VAL A 126 8.50 -9.69 0.34
N ASP A 127 8.45 -9.62 1.67
CA ASP A 127 7.17 -9.35 2.36
C ASP A 127 6.62 -7.94 2.07
N HIS A 128 7.46 -6.91 1.88
CA HIS A 128 6.98 -5.57 1.53
C HIS A 128 6.32 -5.58 0.16
N VAL A 129 6.97 -6.25 -0.81
CA VAL A 129 6.43 -6.43 -2.16
C VAL A 129 5.12 -7.20 -2.11
N ALA A 130 5.05 -8.30 -1.36
CA ALA A 130 3.84 -9.09 -1.22
C ALA A 130 2.68 -8.29 -0.60
N VAL A 131 2.93 -7.48 0.43
CA VAL A 131 1.92 -6.58 1.01
C VAL A 131 1.48 -5.53 -0.02
N ALA A 132 2.41 -4.87 -0.71
CA ALA A 132 2.09 -3.86 -1.73
C ALA A 132 1.26 -4.45 -2.88
N GLU A 133 1.62 -5.63 -3.37
CA GLU A 133 0.87 -6.36 -4.39
C GLU A 133 -0.52 -6.77 -3.91
N ALA A 134 -0.63 -7.30 -2.68
CA ALA A 134 -1.89 -7.72 -2.11
C ALA A 134 -2.83 -6.53 -1.90
N VAL A 135 -2.34 -5.40 -1.36
CA VAL A 135 -3.11 -4.16 -1.22
C VAL A 135 -3.57 -3.65 -2.60
N ARG A 136 -2.69 -3.66 -3.61
CA ARG A 136 -3.07 -3.27 -4.98
C ARG A 136 -4.16 -4.16 -5.56
N LYS A 137 -4.06 -5.49 -5.38
CA LYS A 137 -5.04 -6.45 -5.91
C LYS A 137 -6.38 -6.38 -5.17
N VAL A 138 -6.37 -6.14 -3.87
CA VAL A 138 -7.61 -6.04 -3.07
C VAL A 138 -8.30 -4.68 -3.24
N ALA A 139 -7.60 -3.64 -3.69
CA ALA A 139 -8.12 -2.27 -3.70
C ALA A 139 -9.48 -2.12 -4.41
N TYR A 140 -9.63 -2.69 -5.61
CA TYR A 140 -10.93 -2.70 -6.29
C TYR A 140 -11.93 -3.62 -5.57
N MET A 141 -11.48 -4.76 -5.04
CA MET A 141 -12.34 -5.70 -4.31
C MET A 141 -12.95 -5.11 -3.04
N ILE A 142 -12.39 -4.04 -2.45
CA ILE A 142 -12.94 -3.36 -1.27
C ILE A 142 -14.40 -2.97 -1.51
N ASN A 143 -14.79 -2.55 -2.71
CA ASN A 143 -16.18 -2.18 -3.00
C ASN A 143 -17.06 -3.39 -3.41
N VAL A 144 -16.48 -4.57 -3.61
CA VAL A 144 -17.17 -5.79 -4.05
C VAL A 144 -17.58 -6.61 -2.81
N PRO A 145 -18.86 -6.61 -2.40
CA PRO A 145 -19.28 -7.20 -1.13
C PRO A 145 -19.14 -8.73 -1.07
N HIS A 146 -19.12 -9.40 -2.22
CA HIS A 146 -19.04 -10.86 -2.29
C HIS A 146 -17.63 -11.40 -2.54
N ALA A 147 -16.62 -10.54 -2.72
CA ALA A 147 -15.29 -10.93 -3.20
C ALA A 147 -14.61 -12.05 -2.39
N PHE A 148 -14.87 -12.11 -1.08
CA PHE A 148 -14.28 -13.10 -0.16
C PHE A 148 -15.33 -13.68 0.79
N THR A 149 -16.55 -13.88 0.31
CA THR A 149 -17.64 -14.53 1.07
C THR A 149 -17.42 -16.02 1.32
N PRO A 150 -16.72 -16.79 0.45
CA PRO A 150 -16.32 -18.17 0.81
C PRO A 150 -15.38 -18.22 2.02
N GLU A 151 -14.46 -17.26 2.14
CA GLU A 151 -13.50 -17.17 3.25
C GLU A 151 -14.11 -16.52 4.50
N PHE A 152 -15.02 -15.55 4.31
CA PHE A 152 -15.75 -14.88 5.38
C PHE A 152 -17.26 -14.88 5.11
N PRO A 153 -17.96 -15.97 5.48
CA PRO A 153 -19.39 -16.10 5.23
C PRO A 153 -20.21 -14.94 5.78
N ALA A 154 -21.14 -14.44 4.96
CA ALA A 154 -22.08 -13.38 5.29
C ALA A 154 -23.44 -13.64 4.60
N ASP A 155 -24.48 -12.93 5.02
CA ASP A 155 -25.76 -12.91 4.30
C ASP A 155 -25.61 -12.14 2.98
N GLU A 156 -25.36 -12.87 1.89
CA GLU A 156 -25.14 -12.30 0.55
C GLU A 156 -26.33 -11.49 0.03
N THR A 157 -27.53 -11.68 0.59
CA THR A 157 -28.74 -10.92 0.22
C THR A 157 -28.74 -9.49 0.78
N LYS A 158 -27.83 -9.17 1.73
CA LYS A 158 -27.74 -7.86 2.39
C LYS A 158 -26.31 -7.33 2.36
N SER A 159 -26.01 -6.52 1.34
CA SER A 159 -24.71 -5.87 1.21
C SER A 159 -24.75 -4.41 1.66
N ARG A 160 -23.71 -3.96 2.37
CA ARG A 160 -23.48 -2.55 2.69
C ARG A 160 -22.40 -1.98 1.77
N PRO A 161 -22.61 -0.78 1.18
CA PRO A 161 -21.54 -0.07 0.49
C PRO A 161 -20.37 0.18 1.42
N CYS A 162 -19.15 -0.07 0.94
CA CYS A 162 -17.92 0.24 1.66
C CYS A 162 -17.17 1.32 0.87
N LYS A 163 -16.71 2.35 1.57
CA LYS A 163 -15.86 3.37 0.98
C LYS A 163 -14.51 2.75 0.58
N VAL A 164 -14.02 3.07 -0.61
CA VAL A 164 -12.66 2.74 -1.03
C VAL A 164 -11.74 3.88 -0.54
N PRO A 165 -10.62 3.58 0.16
CA PRO A 165 -9.72 4.61 0.66
C PRO A 165 -8.91 5.25 -0.48
N VAL A 166 -8.37 6.44 -0.21
CA VAL A 166 -7.20 6.93 -0.94
C VAL A 166 -6.00 6.11 -0.49
N ILE A 167 -5.34 5.43 -1.44
CA ILE A 167 -4.19 4.57 -1.14
C ILE A 167 -2.90 5.31 -1.48
N LEU A 168 -2.01 5.43 -0.49
CA LEU A 168 -0.71 6.06 -0.59
C LEU A 168 0.40 5.04 -0.34
N ASN A 169 1.45 5.08 -1.16
CA ASN A 169 2.67 4.34 -0.86
C ASN A 169 3.60 5.20 -0.01
N VAL A 170 4.28 4.56 0.94
CA VAL A 170 5.36 5.16 1.72
C VAL A 170 6.73 4.89 1.06
N TYR A 171 7.79 5.43 1.65
CA TYR A 171 9.17 5.08 1.33
C TYR A 171 9.48 3.64 1.76
N ASP A 172 10.32 2.94 0.99
CA ASP A 172 10.87 1.63 1.37
C ASP A 172 12.40 1.65 1.41
N GLY A 173 12.96 1.35 2.58
CA GLY A 173 14.42 1.33 2.79
C GLY A 173 15.16 0.20 2.08
N TYR A 174 14.47 -0.80 1.56
CA TYR A 174 15.10 -1.88 0.78
C TYR A 174 15.30 -1.51 -0.69
N MET A 175 14.54 -0.52 -1.20
CA MET A 175 14.57 -0.05 -2.58
C MET A 175 15.45 1.20 -2.77
N ILE A 176 16.61 1.24 -2.10
CA ILE A 176 17.50 2.41 -2.08
C ILE A 176 17.81 2.89 -3.50
N GLY A 177 17.56 4.17 -3.77
CA GLY A 177 17.79 4.82 -5.06
C GLY A 177 16.69 4.60 -6.10
N ALA A 178 15.74 3.71 -5.85
CA ALA A 178 14.61 3.41 -6.73
C ALA A 178 13.26 3.91 -6.19
N ASN A 179 13.24 4.53 -5.01
CA ASN A 179 12.06 5.16 -4.45
C ASN A 179 11.61 6.36 -5.30
N SER A 180 10.30 6.53 -5.41
CA SER A 180 9.69 7.74 -5.97
C SER A 180 8.64 8.29 -4.99
N PHE A 181 8.39 9.60 -5.06
CA PHE A 181 7.44 10.28 -4.20
C PHE A 181 6.80 11.50 -4.89
N ASP A 182 5.60 11.87 -4.45
CA ASP A 182 4.89 13.03 -4.98
C ASP A 182 4.93 14.23 -4.06
N PHE A 183 4.82 13.99 -2.75
CA PHE A 183 4.84 15.06 -1.76
C PHE A 183 5.54 14.64 -0.47
N ALA A 184 6.06 15.65 0.22
CA ALA A 184 6.75 15.52 1.50
C ALA A 184 5.97 16.28 2.58
N VAL A 185 5.94 15.70 3.78
CA VAL A 185 5.36 16.27 4.99
C VAL A 185 6.48 16.58 5.98
N ASP A 186 6.53 17.82 6.49
CA ASP A 186 7.45 18.20 7.56
C ASP A 186 6.99 17.62 8.89
N VAL A 187 7.77 16.69 9.44
CA VAL A 187 7.50 16.02 10.72
C VAL A 187 8.54 16.38 11.79
N GLU A 188 9.36 17.42 11.58
CA GLU A 188 10.43 17.81 12.48
C GLU A 188 9.91 18.07 13.92
N GLU A 189 8.76 18.74 14.05
CA GLU A 189 8.20 19.08 15.38
C GLU A 189 7.72 17.86 16.18
N VAL A 190 7.41 16.76 15.49
CA VAL A 190 6.93 15.50 16.09
C VAL A 190 8.02 14.44 16.12
N PHE A 191 9.21 14.73 15.60
CA PHE A 191 10.34 13.81 15.59
C PHE A 191 10.65 13.19 16.97
N PRO A 192 10.61 13.91 18.11
CA PRO A 192 10.77 13.29 19.42
C PRO A 192 9.76 12.16 19.68
N ARG A 193 8.52 12.30 19.23
CA ARG A 193 7.47 11.28 19.39
C ARG A 193 7.70 10.07 18.49
N ILE A 194 8.22 10.30 17.28
CA ILE A 194 8.67 9.21 16.38
C ILE A 194 9.77 8.40 17.07
N CYS A 195 10.75 9.07 17.69
CA CYS A 195 11.80 8.39 18.42
C CYS A 195 11.27 7.54 19.58
N GLU A 196 10.34 8.07 20.37
CA GLU A 196 9.72 7.35 21.51
C GLU A 196 9.00 6.08 21.06
N MET A 197 8.16 6.18 20.02
CA MET A 197 7.46 5.02 19.43
C MET A 197 8.46 4.00 18.90
N ALA A 198 9.40 4.44 18.06
CA ALA A 198 10.38 3.56 17.48
C ALA A 198 11.25 2.87 18.55
N TRP A 199 11.60 3.58 19.62
CA TRP A 199 12.39 3.02 20.72
C TRP A 199 11.71 1.87 21.45
N CYS A 200 10.40 1.67 21.32
CA CYS A 200 9.77 0.46 21.84
C CYS A 200 10.32 -0.82 21.20
N HIS A 201 10.78 -0.78 19.95
CA HIS A 201 11.28 -1.94 19.19
C HIS A 201 12.74 -2.28 19.53
N GLN A 202 13.03 -2.55 20.80
CA GLN A 202 14.37 -2.79 21.31
C GLN A 202 15.05 -3.97 20.61
N THR A 203 14.34 -5.08 20.44
CA THR A 203 14.90 -6.27 19.78
C THR A 203 15.25 -6.02 18.32
N GLN A 204 14.55 -5.08 17.69
CA GLN A 204 14.86 -4.65 16.34
C GLN A 204 16.04 -3.69 16.30
N ILE A 205 16.01 -2.64 17.12
CA ILE A 205 16.94 -1.51 17.04
C ILE A 205 18.28 -1.79 17.68
N ALA A 206 18.29 -2.44 18.85
CA ALA A 206 19.51 -2.68 19.62
C ALA A 206 20.17 -4.02 19.27
N GLU A 207 19.47 -4.92 18.59
CA GLU A 207 19.96 -6.30 18.41
C GLU A 207 19.93 -6.73 16.94
N TRP A 208 18.78 -6.70 16.27
CA TRP A 208 18.66 -7.19 14.90
C TRP A 208 19.32 -6.28 13.85
N LEU A 209 18.95 -4.99 13.82
CA LEU A 209 19.48 -4.04 12.85
C LEU A 209 21.02 -3.92 12.91
N PRO A 210 21.66 -3.87 14.09
CA PRO A 210 23.12 -3.93 14.19
C PRO A 210 23.71 -5.25 13.70
N TRP A 211 23.02 -6.39 13.82
CA TRP A 211 23.48 -7.67 13.30
C TRP A 211 23.51 -7.70 11.77
N VAL A 212 22.41 -7.31 11.12
CA VAL A 212 22.34 -7.28 9.65
C VAL A 212 23.17 -6.17 9.04
N GLY A 213 23.29 -5.03 9.75
CA GLY A 213 24.09 -3.87 9.38
C GLY A 213 25.49 -3.82 10.00
N ARG A 214 26.03 -4.96 10.48
CA ARG A 214 27.23 -5.03 11.34
C ARG A 214 28.48 -4.32 10.84
N HIS A 215 28.57 -4.06 9.54
CA HIS A 215 29.71 -3.35 8.93
C HIS A 215 29.63 -1.84 9.15
N ASP A 216 28.44 -1.30 9.37
CA ASP A 216 28.18 0.14 9.39
C ASP A 216 27.36 0.62 10.60
N MET A 217 26.95 -0.28 11.49
CA MET A 217 26.02 0.03 12.57
C MET A 217 26.44 -0.56 13.92
N LYS A 218 26.60 0.31 14.91
CA LYS A 218 26.72 -0.07 16.32
C LYS A 218 25.34 -0.04 16.99
N PRO A 219 25.03 -0.98 17.91
CA PRO A 219 23.83 -0.89 18.73
C PRO A 219 23.77 0.44 19.49
N PRO A 220 22.65 1.17 19.45
CA PRO A 220 22.46 2.33 20.33
C PRO A 220 22.37 1.88 21.78
N ALA A 221 23.18 2.47 22.66
CA ALA A 221 23.23 2.13 24.09
C ALA A 221 22.19 2.88 24.93
N SER A 222 21.54 3.90 24.36
CA SER A 222 20.54 4.72 25.05
C SER A 222 19.52 5.32 24.09
N PHE A 223 18.42 5.81 24.65
CA PHE A 223 17.42 6.55 23.89
C PHE A 223 18.00 7.78 23.17
N GLU A 224 18.92 8.51 23.81
CA GLU A 224 19.52 9.70 23.21
C GLU A 224 20.45 9.35 22.04
N GLU A 225 21.19 8.24 22.13
CA GLU A 225 21.93 7.71 20.99
C GLU A 225 21.00 7.27 19.87
N TRP A 226 19.90 6.60 20.21
CA TRP A 226 18.88 6.21 19.23
C TRP A 226 18.30 7.41 18.48
N ARG A 227 18.00 8.52 19.16
CA ARG A 227 17.53 9.75 18.49
C ARG A 227 18.50 10.24 17.42
N LYS A 228 19.81 10.16 17.68
CA LYS A 228 20.85 10.54 16.72
C LYS A 228 20.92 9.56 15.55
N VAL A 229 20.84 8.25 15.83
CA VAL A 229 20.81 7.20 14.80
C VAL A 229 19.59 7.37 13.89
N LEU A 230 18.41 7.56 14.48
CA LEU A 230 17.16 7.72 13.72
C LEU A 230 17.20 9.00 12.88
N ARG A 231 17.72 10.12 13.41
CA ARG A 231 17.91 11.34 12.62
C ARG A 231 18.81 11.08 11.41
N GLY A 232 19.95 10.42 11.62
CA GLY A 232 20.86 10.06 10.52
C GLY A 232 20.20 9.19 9.45
N ARG A 233 19.25 8.32 9.82
CA ARG A 233 18.44 7.54 8.87
C ARG A 233 17.53 8.43 8.03
N PHE A 234 16.79 9.35 8.65
CA PHE A 234 15.95 10.31 7.94
C PHE A 234 16.79 11.23 7.03
N ASP A 235 17.94 11.72 7.49
CA ASP A 235 18.83 12.55 6.68
C ASP A 235 19.37 11.79 5.46
N ARG A 236 19.69 10.49 5.61
CA ARG A 236 20.12 9.65 4.49
C ARG A 236 19.00 9.46 3.47
N ARG A 237 17.78 9.18 3.92
CA ARG A 237 16.57 9.11 3.08
C ARG A 237 16.36 10.41 2.32
N THR A 238 16.40 11.55 3.00
CA THR A 238 16.23 12.87 2.39
C THR A 238 17.26 13.14 1.29
N ARG A 239 18.53 12.78 1.52
CA ARG A 239 19.60 12.89 0.52
C ARG A 239 19.40 11.95 -0.67
N GLU A 240 19.02 10.70 -0.41
CA GLU A 240 18.71 9.70 -1.45
C GLU A 240 17.60 10.21 -2.38
N LEU A 241 16.56 10.81 -1.82
CA LEU A 241 15.43 11.37 -2.57
C LEU A 241 15.75 12.70 -3.26
N GLY A 242 16.97 13.22 -3.13
CA GLY A 242 17.41 14.49 -3.73
C GLY A 242 16.72 15.73 -3.15
N VAL A 243 16.14 15.63 -1.95
CA VAL A 243 15.41 16.72 -1.30
C VAL A 243 16.38 17.60 -0.51
N LYS A 244 16.31 18.92 -0.70
CA LYS A 244 17.14 19.90 0.02
C LYS A 244 16.38 20.44 1.23
N THR A 245 16.53 19.80 2.38
CA THR A 245 15.99 20.28 3.66
C THR A 245 16.83 19.77 4.83
N ASN A 246 16.82 20.51 5.95
CA ASN A 246 17.42 20.09 7.22
C ASN A 246 16.38 19.53 8.20
N HIS A 247 15.11 19.49 7.78
CA HIS A 247 14.00 18.98 8.58
C HIS A 247 13.81 17.48 8.32
N VAL A 248 13.34 16.76 9.33
CA VAL A 248 12.85 15.40 9.18
C VAL A 248 11.56 15.43 8.37
N ILE A 249 11.52 14.64 7.29
CA ILE A 249 10.36 14.54 6.39
C ILE A 249 9.90 13.10 6.23
N GLU A 250 8.60 12.94 6.03
CA GLU A 250 7.99 11.73 5.49
C GLU A 250 7.48 12.01 4.07
N VAL A 251 7.58 11.02 3.19
CA VAL A 251 7.22 11.18 1.77
C VAL A 251 6.20 10.15 1.35
N PHE A 252 5.31 10.56 0.44
CA PHE A 252 4.21 9.72 0.01
C PHE A 252 4.01 9.79 -1.50
N THR A 253 3.58 8.66 -2.07
CA THR A 253 3.18 8.54 -3.48
C THR A 253 1.69 8.26 -3.55
N VAL A 254 0.95 9.07 -4.32
CA VAL A 254 -0.47 8.86 -4.56
C VAL A 254 -0.67 7.81 -5.64
N THR A 255 -1.47 6.79 -5.33
CA THR A 255 -1.84 5.75 -6.29
C THR A 255 -3.22 6.01 -6.91
N ALA A 256 -3.52 5.30 -7.99
CA ALA A 256 -4.89 5.13 -8.49
C ALA A 256 -5.42 3.72 -8.21
N TRP A 257 -4.93 3.07 -7.14
CA TRP A 257 -5.39 1.73 -6.77
C TRP A 257 -6.78 1.79 -6.12
N GLY A 258 -6.97 2.78 -5.24
CA GLY A 258 -8.25 3.07 -4.59
C GLY A 258 -8.90 4.33 -5.14
N GLU A 259 -9.52 5.11 -4.26
CA GLU A 259 -10.09 6.41 -4.60
C GLU A 259 -8.99 7.39 -5.03
N VAL A 260 -9.21 8.09 -6.14
CA VAL A 260 -8.27 9.10 -6.64
C VAL A 260 -8.61 10.46 -6.01
N PRO A 261 -7.77 11.01 -5.11
CA PRO A 261 -8.09 12.26 -4.44
C PRO A 261 -8.00 13.46 -5.38
N SER A 262 -8.65 14.56 -5.02
CA SER A 262 -8.33 15.85 -5.62
C SER A 262 -7.05 16.43 -4.99
N PHE A 263 -6.31 17.27 -5.73
CA PHE A 263 -5.16 17.97 -5.13
C PHE A 263 -5.57 18.85 -3.95
N LYS A 264 -6.76 19.49 -4.04
CA LYS A 264 -7.29 20.33 -2.97
C LYS A 264 -7.51 19.51 -1.70
N GLN A 265 -8.11 18.33 -1.82
CA GLN A 265 -8.30 17.40 -0.70
C GLN A 265 -6.96 17.06 -0.03
N LEU A 266 -5.95 16.67 -0.81
CA LEU A 266 -4.61 16.38 -0.26
C LEU A 266 -4.00 17.59 0.46
N ALA A 267 -4.13 18.79 -0.11
CA ALA A 267 -3.60 20.01 0.49
C ALA A 267 -4.33 20.42 1.78
N ASP A 268 -5.65 20.17 1.86
CA ASP A 268 -6.46 20.48 3.05
C ASP A 268 -6.21 19.46 4.17
N ASP A 269 -6.11 18.17 3.81
CA ASP A 269 -6.04 17.06 4.75
C ASP A 269 -4.63 16.92 5.34
N PHE A 270 -3.57 16.93 4.52
CA PHE A 270 -2.19 16.72 4.99
C PHE A 270 -1.60 17.96 5.67
N PRO A 271 -1.32 17.92 6.98
CA PRO A 271 -0.65 19.02 7.65
C PRO A 271 0.78 19.17 7.14
N LYS A 272 1.27 20.41 7.07
CA LYS A 272 2.70 20.71 6.81
C LYS A 272 3.29 20.05 5.57
N MET A 273 2.50 19.88 4.51
CA MET A 273 3.03 19.53 3.20
C MET A 273 4.00 20.62 2.74
N ILE A 274 5.20 20.25 2.28
CA ILE A 274 6.26 21.19 1.90
C ILE A 274 6.30 21.34 0.37
N PRO A 275 5.81 22.43 -0.24
CA PRO A 275 5.77 22.56 -1.69
C PRO A 275 7.13 22.49 -2.36
N GLY A 276 8.17 23.11 -1.76
CA GLY A 276 9.53 23.13 -2.30
C GLY A 276 10.28 21.80 -2.21
N ALA A 277 9.81 20.88 -1.36
CA ALA A 277 10.35 19.53 -1.23
C ALA A 277 9.44 18.49 -1.89
N SER A 278 8.46 18.91 -2.69
CA SER A 278 7.43 18.04 -3.28
C SER A 278 7.36 18.17 -4.80
N ASN A 279 6.99 17.09 -5.48
CA ASN A 279 6.79 17.03 -6.93
C ASN A 279 5.35 17.44 -7.34
N LEU A 280 4.82 18.53 -6.76
CA LEU A 280 3.39 18.87 -6.85
C LEU A 280 2.89 19.13 -8.28
N SER A 281 3.74 19.65 -9.17
CA SER A 281 3.38 19.84 -10.58
C SER A 281 3.13 18.50 -11.28
N ARG A 282 4.01 17.51 -11.05
CA ARG A 282 3.85 16.15 -11.57
C ARG A 282 2.61 15.48 -10.96
N LEU A 283 2.40 15.64 -9.66
CA LEU A 283 1.23 15.11 -8.97
C LEU A 283 -0.08 15.67 -9.55
N LYS A 284 -0.20 17.00 -9.67
CA LYS A 284 -1.40 17.66 -10.23
C LYS A 284 -1.72 17.17 -11.64
N LYS A 285 -0.70 17.05 -12.50
CA LYS A 285 -0.86 16.50 -13.86
C LYS A 285 -1.35 15.06 -13.82
N ARG A 286 -0.80 14.21 -12.96
CA ARG A 286 -1.19 12.81 -12.84
C ARG A 286 -2.61 12.63 -12.30
N LEU A 287 -3.00 13.40 -11.28
CA LEU A 287 -4.37 13.40 -10.74
C LEU A 287 -5.38 13.85 -11.81
N ALA A 288 -5.07 14.92 -12.56
CA ALA A 288 -5.94 15.39 -13.64
C ALA A 288 -6.12 14.33 -14.75
N ALA A 289 -5.05 13.61 -15.10
CA ALA A 289 -5.12 12.54 -16.09
C ALA A 289 -6.01 11.38 -15.62
N TRP A 290 -5.88 10.93 -14.37
CA TRP A 290 -6.72 9.87 -13.82
C TRP A 290 -8.20 10.27 -13.75
N HIS A 291 -8.50 11.49 -13.29
CA HIS A 291 -9.87 12.02 -13.29
C HIS A 291 -10.47 12.17 -14.70
N GLY A 292 -9.67 12.60 -15.68
CA GLY A 292 -10.08 12.72 -17.08
C GLY A 292 -10.43 11.38 -17.73
N VAL A 293 -9.73 10.30 -17.36
CA VAL A 293 -10.05 8.93 -17.81
C VAL A 293 -11.33 8.42 -17.13
N SER A 294 -11.51 8.68 -15.83
CA SER A 294 -12.71 8.29 -15.07
C SER A 294 -13.99 8.94 -15.62
N SER A 295 -13.95 10.20 -16.05
CA SER A 295 -15.09 10.89 -16.68
C SER A 295 -15.59 10.22 -17.96
N CYS A 296 -14.70 9.60 -18.74
CA CYS A 296 -15.05 8.98 -20.03
C CYS A 296 -15.75 7.62 -19.84
N TYR A 297 -15.38 6.87 -18.80
CA TYR A 297 -16.01 5.58 -18.46
C TYR A 297 -17.45 5.75 -17.92
N TRP A 298 -17.71 6.78 -17.11
CA TRP A 298 -19.04 7.03 -16.56
C TRP A 298 -20.03 7.62 -17.59
N GLN A 299 -19.57 8.46 -18.52
CA GLN A 299 -20.43 9.03 -19.58
C GLN A 299 -20.99 7.98 -20.54
N LEU A 300 -20.33 6.82 -20.70
CA LEU A 300 -20.87 5.71 -21.50
C LEU A 300 -22.05 4.97 -20.82
N THR A 301 -22.27 5.19 -19.52
CA THR A 301 -23.37 4.53 -18.77
C THR A 301 -24.58 5.44 -18.51
N THR A 302 -24.46 6.76 -18.70
CA THR A 302 -25.56 7.71 -18.43
C THR A 302 -26.00 8.54 -19.66
N SER A 303 -25.34 8.41 -20.80
CA SER A 303 -25.80 9.02 -22.04
C SER A 303 -26.96 8.22 -22.64
N ARG A 304 -28.20 8.67 -22.40
CA ARG A 304 -29.37 8.25 -23.18
C ARG A 304 -29.02 8.33 -24.66
N CYS A 305 -29.05 7.18 -25.32
CA CYS A 305 -28.90 7.04 -26.75
C CYS A 305 -30.05 7.78 -27.47
N SER A 306 -29.82 9.02 -27.89
CA SER A 306 -30.61 9.71 -28.91
C SER A 306 -29.79 9.91 -30.18
N MET A 307 -29.10 8.85 -30.63
CA MET A 307 -28.51 8.82 -31.97
C MET A 307 -29.31 7.85 -32.85
N ARG A 308 -29.84 8.46 -33.91
CA ARG A 308 -30.64 7.98 -35.05
C ARG A 308 -30.49 6.48 -35.38
N ARG A 309 -31.64 5.82 -35.56
CA ARG A 309 -31.82 4.40 -35.92
C ARG A 309 -31.32 4.00 -37.32
N ASP A 310 -30.64 4.86 -38.07
CA ASP A 310 -30.39 4.59 -39.50
C ASP A 310 -28.98 4.07 -39.83
N ALA A 311 -28.08 3.94 -38.84
CA ALA A 311 -26.71 3.47 -39.09
C ALA A 311 -26.48 1.97 -38.82
N VAL A 312 -27.42 1.26 -38.18
CA VAL A 312 -27.21 -0.14 -37.74
C VAL A 312 -27.51 -1.16 -38.85
N ASN A 313 -28.21 -0.79 -39.92
CA ASN A 313 -28.57 -1.72 -41.00
C ASN A 313 -27.58 -1.78 -42.18
N ARG A 314 -26.43 -1.08 -42.14
CA ARG A 314 -25.43 -1.13 -43.24
C ARG A 314 -24.10 -1.82 -42.91
N ILE A 315 -23.87 -2.24 -41.66
CA ILE A 315 -22.62 -2.90 -41.27
C ILE A 315 -22.78 -4.41 -41.04
N SER A 316 -24.02 -4.92 -40.92
CA SER A 316 -24.28 -6.36 -40.68
C SER A 316 -24.28 -7.26 -41.93
N ALA A 317 -24.29 -6.71 -43.16
CA ALA A 317 -24.39 -7.52 -44.38
C ALA A 317 -23.02 -7.90 -44.99
N THR A 318 -21.95 -7.15 -44.72
CA THR A 318 -20.65 -7.34 -45.40
C THR A 318 -19.70 -8.28 -44.66
N PHE A 319 -19.89 -8.49 -43.36
CA PHE A 319 -19.01 -9.35 -42.55
C PHE A 319 -19.41 -10.84 -42.53
N TRP A 320 -20.64 -11.17 -42.94
CA TRP A 320 -21.13 -12.56 -42.93
C TRP A 320 -20.83 -13.38 -44.20
N VAL A 321 -20.42 -12.73 -45.30
CA VAL A 321 -20.10 -13.42 -46.57
C VAL A 321 -18.61 -13.78 -46.67
N ALA A 322 -17.72 -12.97 -46.07
CA ALA A 322 -16.27 -13.22 -46.13
C ALA A 322 -15.80 -14.36 -45.22
N GLY A 323 -16.43 -14.55 -44.05
CA GLY A 323 -16.07 -15.60 -43.09
C GLY A 323 -16.39 -17.02 -43.55
N ARG A 324 -17.50 -17.22 -44.30
CA ARG A 324 -17.87 -18.54 -44.83
C ARG A 324 -17.00 -19.01 -45.99
N LEU A 325 -16.43 -18.09 -46.77
CA LEU A 325 -15.55 -18.42 -47.90
C LEU A 325 -14.12 -18.83 -47.47
N LEU A 326 -13.63 -18.33 -46.33
CA LEU A 326 -12.33 -18.76 -45.78
C LEU A 326 -12.40 -20.15 -45.12
N ILE A 327 -13.50 -20.47 -44.43
CA ILE A 327 -13.67 -21.76 -43.76
C ILE A 327 -13.86 -22.91 -44.77
N LEU A 328 -14.60 -22.67 -45.87
CA LEU A 328 -14.79 -23.66 -46.93
C LEU A 328 -13.50 -23.92 -47.75
N LYS A 329 -12.65 -22.90 -47.95
CA LYS A 329 -11.34 -23.09 -48.61
C LYS A 329 -10.31 -23.81 -47.73
N TYR A 330 -10.39 -23.65 -46.41
CA TYR A 330 -9.51 -24.34 -45.46
C TYR A 330 -9.87 -25.83 -45.33
N LEU A 331 -11.18 -26.16 -45.34
CA LEU A 331 -11.66 -27.55 -45.29
C LEU A 331 -11.44 -28.31 -46.61
N ALA A 332 -11.57 -27.65 -47.77
CA ALA A 332 -11.26 -28.29 -49.06
C ALA A 332 -9.78 -28.68 -49.20
N LYS A 333 -8.86 -27.89 -48.62
CA LYS A 333 -7.40 -28.14 -48.67
C LYS A 333 -6.94 -29.24 -47.71
N GLN A 334 -7.77 -29.64 -46.74
CA GLN A 334 -7.50 -30.76 -45.81
C GLN A 334 -8.01 -32.10 -46.35
N LEU A 335 -8.94 -32.09 -47.32
CA LEU A 335 -9.49 -33.31 -47.94
C LEU A 335 -8.71 -33.80 -49.16
N GLU A 336 -7.83 -32.98 -49.76
CA GLU A 336 -6.95 -33.37 -50.88
C GLU A 336 -5.63 -34.04 -50.44
N GLY A 337 -5.44 -34.31 -49.14
CA GLY A 337 -4.21 -34.87 -48.56
C GLY A 337 -4.28 -36.33 -48.10
N LEU A 338 -5.36 -37.07 -48.39
CA LEU A 338 -5.59 -38.41 -47.85
C LEU A 338 -5.87 -39.52 -48.88
N ASP A 339 -5.52 -39.34 -50.16
CA ASP A 339 -5.49 -40.44 -51.13
C ASP A 339 -4.10 -40.54 -51.78
N GLY A 340 -3.23 -41.39 -51.22
CA GLY A 340 -1.99 -41.82 -51.85
C GLY A 340 -0.82 -42.07 -50.89
N VAL A 341 -0.81 -43.24 -50.24
CA VAL A 341 0.29 -44.23 -50.06
C VAL A 341 -0.18 -45.30 -49.07
#